data_AF-A0A101VGK8-F1
#
_entry.id   AF-A0A101VGK8-F1
#
_cell.length_a   1.000
_cell.length_b   1.000
_cell.length_c   1.000
_cell.angle_alpha   90.00
_cell.angle_beta   90.00
_cell.angle_gamma   90.00
#
_symmetry.space_group_name_H-M   'P 1'
#
loop_
_entity.id
_entity.type
_entity.pdbx_description
1 polymer ?
#
loop_
_entity_poly.entity_id
_entity_poly.type
_entity_poly.pdbx_seq_one_letter_code
_entity_poly.pdbx_strand_id
1 'polypeptide(L)' 'MSSEITSLGVKAIRDGVAKGDFTAREVAESFNAAVAEAAALNAFIVTTPDHALAAADKADAARAAG' A
#
# COMPACT_ATOMS: atom_id res chain seq x y z
N MET A 1 4.11 12.03 -11.56
CA MET A 1 5.28 11.97 -10.66
C MET A 1 4.86 11.20 -9.42
N SER A 2 4.85 9.87 -9.53
CA SER A 2 4.52 8.95 -8.43
C SER A 2 5.78 8.79 -7.58
N SER A 3 6.12 9.81 -6.78
CA SER A 3 7.27 9.72 -5.88
C SER A 3 7.06 8.48 -5.01
N GLU A 4 8.01 7.56 -5.08
CA GLU A 4 7.86 6.15 -4.73
C GLU A 4 7.27 5.95 -3.33
N ILE A 5 5.98 5.62 -3.25
CA ILE A 5 5.32 5.26 -1.97
C ILE A 5 6.10 4.14 -1.27
N THR A 6 6.72 3.26 -2.05
CA THR A 6 7.57 2.15 -1.58
C THR A 6 8.88 2.61 -0.92
N SER A 7 9.34 3.84 -1.18
CA SER A 7 10.53 4.45 -0.56
C SER A 7 10.23 5.19 0.75
N LEU A 8 8.94 5.41 1.06
CA LEU A 8 8.52 6.15 2.24
C LEU A 8 8.62 5.29 3.50
N GLY A 9 9.00 5.92 4.61
CA GLY A 9 8.89 5.29 5.93
C GLY A 9 7.44 5.15 6.39
N VAL A 10 7.18 4.18 7.27
CA VAL A 10 5.83 3.85 7.78
C VAL A 10 5.09 5.07 8.34
N LYS A 11 5.80 5.99 9.02
CA LYS A 11 5.21 7.25 9.51
C LYS A 11 4.68 8.11 8.37
N ALA A 12 5.47 8.30 7.31
CA ALA A 12 5.09 9.14 6.17
C ALA A 12 3.92 8.53 5.40
N ILE A 13 3.89 7.21 5.23
CA ILE A 13 2.76 6.49 4.62
C ILE A 13 1.50 6.71 5.45
N ARG A 14 1.54 6.45 6.76
CA ARG A 14 0.40 6.64 7.66
C ARG A 14 -0.11 8.08 7.64
N ASP A 15 0.80 9.04 7.78
CA ASP A 15 0.44 10.46 7.83
C ASP A 15 -0.12 10.93 6.49
N GLY A 16 0.40 10.45 5.36
CA GLY A 16 -0.12 10.76 4.02
C GLY A 16 -1.51 10.20 3.79
N VAL A 17 -1.77 8.94 4.18
CA VAL A 17 -3.13 8.36 4.15
C VAL A 17 -4.07 9.16 5.04
N ALA A 18 -3.69 9.47 6.28
CA ALA A 18 -4.54 10.22 7.20
C ALA A 18 -4.88 11.64 6.69
N LYS A 19 -3.91 12.31 6.05
CA LYS A 19 -4.12 13.63 5.42
C LYS A 19 -4.94 13.56 4.13
N GLY A 20 -5.01 12.39 3.50
CA GLY A 20 -5.63 12.21 2.19
C GLY A 20 -4.72 12.63 1.02
N ASP A 21 -3.40 12.66 1.23
CA ASP A 21 -2.42 12.91 0.16
C ASP A 21 -2.41 11.76 -0.87
N PHE A 22 -2.74 10.55 -0.41
CA PHE A 22 -3.00 9.34 -1.19
C PHE A 22 -3.86 8.38 -0.35
N THR A 23 -4.43 7.38 -1.00
CA THR A 23 -5.29 6.36 -0.39
C THR A 23 -4.48 5.17 0.12
N ALA A 24 -5.00 4.44 1.10
CA ALA A 24 -4.43 3.16 1.52
C ALA A 24 -4.42 2.16 0.36
N ARG A 25 -5.40 2.24 -0.56
CA ARG A 25 -5.44 1.43 -1.78
C ARG A 25 -4.25 1.67 -2.70
N GLU A 26 -3.91 2.92 -2.98
CA GLU A 26 -2.74 3.29 -3.78
C GLU A 26 -1.43 2.78 -3.15
N VAL A 27 -1.35 2.78 -1.81
CA VAL A 27 -0.22 2.18 -1.09
C VAL A 27 -0.16 0.67 -1.34
N ALA A 28 -1.26 -0.04 -1.14
CA ALA A 28 -1.31 -1.49 -1.32
C ALA A 28 -0.97 -1.91 -2.75
N GLU A 29 -1.51 -1.20 -3.75
CA GLU A 29 -1.22 -1.44 -5.17
C GLU A 29 0.27 -1.21 -5.49
N SER A 30 0.86 -0.14 -4.96
CA SER A 30 2.30 0.16 -5.15
C SER A 30 3.21 -0.93 -4.59
N PHE A 31 2.92 -1.43 -3.38
CA PHE A 31 3.72 -2.51 -2.79
C PHE A 31 3.48 -3.86 -3.46
N ASN A 32 2.23 -4.17 -3.87
CA ASN A 32 1.94 -5.39 -4.62
C ASN A 32 2.67 -5.42 -5.97
N ALA A 33 2.76 -4.28 -6.66
CA ALA A 33 3.54 -4.14 -7.89
C ALA A 33 5.04 -4.41 -7.62
N ALA A 34 5.62 -3.79 -6.59
CA ALA A 34 7.02 -4.02 -6.23
C ALA A 34 7.31 -5.49 -5.85
N VAL A 35 6.37 -6.16 -5.16
CA VAL A 35 6.48 -7.60 -4.85
C VAL A 35 6.47 -8.43 -6.14
N ALA A 36 5.60 -8.12 -7.09
CA ALA A 36 5.53 -8.82 -8.37
C ALA A 36 6.81 -8.64 -9.21
N GLU A 37 7.36 -7.42 -9.26
CA GLU A 37 8.63 -7.12 -9.94
C GLU A 37 9.82 -7.85 -9.29
N ALA A 38 9.78 -8.04 -7.97
CA ALA A 38 10.81 -8.70 -7.19
C ALA A 38 10.69 -10.24 -7.16
N ALA A 39 9.81 -10.86 -7.97
CA ALA A 39 9.55 -12.30 -7.93
C ALA A 39 10.80 -13.17 -8.08
N ALA A 40 11.78 -12.73 -8.86
CA ALA A 40 13.05 -13.44 -9.08
C ALA A 40 13.90 -13.60 -7.81
N LEU A 41 13.68 -12.76 -6.79
CA LEU A 41 14.39 -12.86 -5.51
C LEU A 41 13.92 -14.02 -4.64
N ASN A 42 12.78 -14.64 -4.98
CA ASN A 42 12.16 -15.72 -4.20
C ASN A 42 11.97 -15.34 -2.71
N ALA A 43 11.68 -14.05 -2.45
CA ALA A 43 11.52 -13.50 -1.11
C ALA A 43 10.14 -13.78 -0.49
N PHE A 44 9.15 -14.14 -1.32
CA PHE A 44 7.77 -14.42 -0.90
C PHE A 44 7.36 -15.81 -1.36
N ILE A 45 6.82 -16.61 -0.44
CA ILE A 45 6.34 -17.98 -0.74
C ILE A 45 4.92 -17.95 -1.32
N VAL A 46 4.04 -17.13 -0.73
CA VAL A 46 2.67 -16.94 -1.17
C VAL A 46 2.36 -15.44 -1.12
N THR A 47 1.94 -14.88 -2.25
CA THR A 47 1.47 -13.50 -2.32
C THR A 47 -0.04 -13.46 -2.07
N THR A 48 -0.52 -12.41 -1.39
CA THR A 48 -1.94 -12.27 -1.02
C THR A 48 -2.49 -10.88 -1.39
N PRO A 49 -2.39 -10.47 -2.69
CA PRO A 49 -2.75 -9.12 -3.11
C PRO A 49 -4.20 -8.76 -2.80
N ASP A 50 -5.15 -9.69 -2.97
CA ASP A 50 -6.57 -9.46 -2.67
C ASP A 50 -6.83 -9.14 -1.20
N HIS A 51 -6.11 -9.81 -0.29
CA HIS A 51 -6.22 -9.53 1.15
C HIS A 51 -5.66 -8.14 1.48
N ALA A 52 -4.56 -7.75 0.84
CA ALA A 52 -3.97 -6.42 1.02
C ALA A 52 -4.93 -5.33 0.52
N LEU A 53 -5.54 -5.52 -0.65
CA LEU A 53 -6.52 -4.58 -1.22
C LEU A 53 -7.78 -4.49 -0.35
N ALA A 54 -8.31 -5.62 0.13
CA ALA A 54 -9.49 -5.62 1.01
C ALA A 54 -9.21 -4.94 2.36
N ALA A 55 -7.99 -5.04 2.89
CA ALA A 55 -7.58 -4.33 4.10
C ALA A 55 -7.43 -2.82 3.84
N ALA A 56 -6.85 -2.45 2.70
CA ALA A 56 -6.71 -1.06 2.28
C ALA A 56 -8.07 -0.37 2.10
N ASP A 57 -9.02 -1.02 1.43
CA ASP A 57 -10.37 -0.51 1.25
C ASP A 57 -11.07 -0.25 2.59
N LYS A 58 -10.86 -1.12 3.59
CA LYS A 58 -11.37 -0.90 4.96
C LYS A 58 -10.70 0.29 5.65
N ALA A 59 -9.39 0.46 5.48
CA ALA A 59 -8.66 1.57 6.06
C ALA A 59 -9.10 2.92 5.45
N ASP A 60 -9.28 2.97 4.13
CA ASP A 60 -9.80 4.15 3.45
C ASP A 60 -11.24 4.48 3.86
N ALA A 61 -12.09 3.46 4.02
CA ALA A 61 -13.44 3.63 4.54
C ALA A 61 -13.45 4.17 5.99
N ALA A 62 -12.57 3.65 6.85
CA ALA A 62 -12.43 4.15 8.22
C ALA A 62 -11.96 5.62 8.24
N ARG A 63 -10.93 5.96 7.43
CA ARG A 63 -10.45 7.34 7.30
C ARG A 63 -11.56 8.29 6.83
N ALA A 64 -12.40 7.86 5.89
CA ALA A 64 -13.52 8.66 5.42
C ALA A 64 -14.62 8.86 6.48
N ALA A 65 -14.72 7.96 7.47
CA ALA A 65 -15.67 8.04 8.57
C ALA A 65 -15.21 8.94 9.74
N GLY A 66 -13.93 9.34 9.77
CA GLY A 66 -13.32 10.18 10.82
C GLY A 66 -12.63 9.39 11.92
#